data_AF-A0A017RY75-F1
#
_entry.id   AF-A0A017RY75-F1
#
_cell.length_a   1.000
_cell.length_b   1.000
_cell.length_c   1.000
_cell.angle_alpha   90.00
_cell.angle_beta   90.00
_cell.angle_gamma   90.00
#
_symmetry.space_group_name_H-M   'P 1'
#
loop_
_entity.id
_entity.type
_entity.pdbx_description
1 polymer ?
#
loop_
_entity_poly.entity_id
_entity_poly.type
_entity_poly.pdbx_seq_one_letter_code
_entity_poly.pdbx_strand_id
1 'polypeptide(L)'
;MVLKHKNKGFTLMEVIISLAIITISVLFILQFFTGSFKHIVKYGKRTESIFEAQKKIDNAIANSQETNGVTVVPGSIPLKIYSQDYSKSIETQGVQGNIITVKAGDNNEIIISTFVTGD
;
A
#
# COMPACT_ATOMS: atom_id res chain seq x y z
N MET A 1 -22.69 -50.25 -40.69
CA MET A 1 -22.16 -50.26 -39.31
C MET A 1 -22.71 -49.04 -38.60
N VAL A 2 -23.78 -49.19 -37.81
CA VAL A 2 -24.49 -48.07 -37.18
C VAL A 2 -24.01 -47.93 -35.73
N LEU A 3 -23.38 -46.79 -35.42
CA LEU A 3 -22.97 -46.42 -34.07
C LEU A 3 -24.20 -46.02 -33.25
N LYS A 4 -24.66 -46.92 -32.37
CA LYS A 4 -25.78 -46.68 -31.46
C LYS A 4 -25.32 -45.72 -30.35
N HIS A 5 -25.69 -44.45 -30.43
CA HIS A 5 -25.52 -43.50 -29.33
C HIS A 5 -26.38 -43.97 -28.14
N LYS A 6 -25.73 -44.38 -27.03
CA LYS A 6 -26.42 -44.68 -25.78
C LYS A 6 -26.67 -43.36 -25.05
N ASN A 7 -27.85 -42.77 -25.23
CA ASN A 7 -28.34 -41.69 -24.39
C ASN A 7 -28.59 -42.22 -22.97
N LYS A 8 -27.54 -42.30 -22.15
CA LYS A 8 -27.69 -42.52 -20.72
C LYS A 8 -28.14 -41.18 -20.11
N GLY A 9 -29.40 -41.11 -19.70
CA GLY A 9 -29.88 -40.00 -18.87
C GLY A 9 -29.13 -39.99 -17.53
N PHE A 10 -28.99 -38.81 -16.94
CA PHE A 10 -28.42 -38.66 -15.60
C PHE A 10 -29.31 -39.37 -14.58
N THR A 11 -28.69 -40.12 -13.68
CA THR A 11 -29.40 -40.68 -12.53
C THR A 11 -29.69 -39.58 -11.51
N LEU A 12 -30.80 -39.70 -10.78
CA LEU A 12 -31.14 -38.75 -9.71
C LEU A 12 -30.01 -38.65 -8.67
N MET A 13 -29.34 -39.77 -8.40
CA MET A 13 -28.23 -39.83 -7.45
C MET A 13 -27.02 -39.03 -7.92
N GLU A 14 -26.65 -39.10 -9.21
CA GLU A 14 -25.55 -38.30 -9.76
C GLU A 14 -25.83 -36.80 -9.65
N VAL A 15 -27.09 -36.37 -9.84
CA VAL A 15 -27.49 -34.97 -9.70
C VAL A 15 -27.35 -34.50 -8.25
N ILE A 16 -27.82 -35.31 -7.29
CA ILE A 16 -27.73 -34.98 -5.86
C ILE A 16 -26.26 -34.90 -5.41
N ILE A 17 -25.41 -35.84 -5.84
CA ILE A 17 -23.98 -35.84 -5.52
C ILE A 17 -23.29 -34.62 -6.13
N SER A 18 -23.60 -34.29 -7.39
CA SER A 18 -23.03 -33.11 -8.06
C SER A 18 -23.43 -31.81 -7.35
N LEU A 19 -24.69 -31.69 -6.93
CA LEU A 19 -25.18 -30.54 -6.18
C LEU A 19 -24.51 -30.41 -4.82
N ALA A 20 -24.30 -31.53 -4.13
CA ALA A 20 -23.58 -31.56 -2.86
C ALA A 20 -22.14 -31.05 -3.02
N ILE A 21 -21.43 -31.52 -4.04
CA ILE A 21 -20.06 -31.07 -4.34
C ILE A 21 -20.03 -29.57 -4.65
N ILE A 22 -20.92 -29.10 -5.53
CA ILE A 22 -21.00 -27.67 -5.89
C ILE A 22 -21.25 -26.81 -4.65
N THR A 23 -22.17 -27.23 -3.78
CA THR A 23 -22.52 -26.48 -2.56
C THR A 23 -21.30 -26.34 -1.65
N ILE A 24 -20.56 -27.44 -1.44
CA ILE A 24 -19.32 -27.42 -0.65
C ILE A 24 -18.28 -26.49 -1.30
N SER A 25 -18.09 -26.57 -2.62
CA SER A 25 -17.16 -25.70 -3.35
C SER A 25 -17.52 -24.21 -3.24
N VAL A 26 -18.80 -23.86 -3.32
CA VAL A 26 -19.28 -22.47 -3.18
C VAL A 26 -18.94 -21.89 -1.80
N LEU A 27 -19.03 -22.69 -0.74
CA LEU A 27 -18.68 -22.23 0.62
C LEU A 27 -17.19 -21.85 0.72
N PHE A 28 -16.30 -22.64 0.13
CA PHE A 28 -14.86 -22.32 0.08
C PHE A 28 -14.60 -21.03 -0.70
N ILE A 29 -15.25 -20.88 -1.85
CA ILE A 29 -15.12 -19.70 -2.70
C ILE A 29 -15.59 -18.44 -1.95
N LEU A 30 -16.73 -18.52 -1.26
CA LEU A 30 -17.30 -17.40 -0.53
C LEU A 30 -16.38 -16.90 0.60
N GLN A 31 -15.73 -17.82 1.32
CA GLN A 31 -14.74 -17.47 2.34
C GLN A 31 -13.55 -16.71 1.74
N PHE A 32 -13.05 -17.15 0.59
CA PHE A 32 -11.95 -16.50 -0.11
C PHE A 32 -12.33 -15.08 -0.56
N PHE A 33 -13.52 -14.91 -1.13
CA PHE A 33 -14.02 -13.59 -1.55
C PHE A 33 -14.19 -12.64 -0.37
N THR A 34 -14.76 -13.10 0.73
CA THR A 34 -14.99 -12.27 1.93
C THR A 34 -13.67 -11.78 2.52
N GLY A 35 -12.67 -12.65 2.64
CA GLY A 35 -11.34 -12.29 3.12
C GLY A 35 -10.64 -11.28 2.18
N SER A 36 -10.69 -11.55 0.88
CA SER A 36 -10.08 -10.68 -0.14
C SER A 36 -10.73 -9.29 -0.17
N PHE A 37 -12.06 -9.21 -0.10
CA PHE A 37 -12.78 -7.94 -0.07
C PHE A 37 -12.40 -7.09 1.16
N LYS A 38 -12.34 -7.72 2.34
CA LYS A 38 -11.92 -7.03 3.58
C LYS A 38 -10.50 -6.46 3.44
N HIS A 39 -9.61 -7.21 2.80
CA HIS A 39 -8.24 -6.75 2.54
C HIS A 39 -8.22 -5.59 1.56
N ILE A 40 -8.92 -5.68 0.43
CA ILE A 40 -9.01 -4.60 -0.57
C ILE A 40 -9.49 -3.30 0.07
N VAL A 41 -10.57 -3.35 0.86
CA VAL A 41 -11.09 -2.17 1.54
C VAL A 41 -10.07 -1.61 2.56
N LYS A 42 -9.41 -2.48 3.33
CA LYS A 42 -8.38 -2.07 4.30
C LYS A 42 -7.18 -1.40 3.61
N TYR A 43 -6.69 -1.99 2.53
CA TYR A 43 -5.56 -1.44 1.77
C TYR A 43 -5.95 -0.17 1.01
N GLY A 44 -7.17 -0.08 0.50
CA GLY A 44 -7.71 1.15 -0.10
C GLY A 44 -7.67 2.33 0.87
N LYS A 45 -8.23 2.17 2.07
CA LYS A 45 -8.18 3.19 3.14
C LYS A 45 -6.74 3.58 3.53
N ARG A 46 -5.83 2.60 3.54
CA ARG A 46 -4.41 2.84 3.83
C ARG A 46 -3.78 3.71 2.73
N THR A 47 -4.04 3.39 1.48
CA THR A 47 -3.54 4.15 0.32
C THR A 47 -4.08 5.57 0.33
N GLU A 48 -5.36 5.77 0.60
CA GLU A 48 -5.98 7.09 0.77
C GLU A 48 -5.29 7.91 1.87
N SER A 49 -5.05 7.28 3.03
CA SER A 49 -4.33 7.93 4.15
C SER A 49 -2.90 8.34 3.78
N ILE A 50 -2.21 7.57 2.95
CA ILE A 50 -0.87 7.90 2.44
C ILE A 50 -0.92 9.12 1.52
N PHE A 51 -1.88 9.17 0.59
CA PHE A 51 -2.03 10.31 -0.31
C PHE A 51 -2.41 11.59 0.43
N GLU A 52 -3.27 11.50 1.45
CA GLU A 52 -3.58 12.63 2.32
C GLU A 52 -2.35 13.11 3.10
N ALA A 53 -1.53 12.19 3.62
CA ALA A 53 -0.27 12.55 4.28
C ALA A 53 0.71 13.23 3.31
N GLN A 54 0.86 12.70 2.10
CA GLN A 54 1.72 13.29 1.06
C GLN A 54 1.25 14.70 0.71
N LYS A 55 -0.05 14.90 0.50
CA LYS A 55 -0.63 16.21 0.22
C LYS A 55 -0.35 17.22 1.34
N LYS A 56 -0.37 16.79 2.61
CA LYS A 56 0.00 17.65 3.75
C LYS A 56 1.49 18.01 3.74
N ILE A 57 2.37 17.08 3.38
CA ILE A 57 3.80 17.35 3.19
C ILE A 57 3.99 18.39 2.08
N ASP A 58 3.41 18.16 0.90
CA ASP A 58 3.57 19.04 -0.25
C ASP A 58 3.06 20.46 0.06
N ASN A 59 1.94 20.57 0.77
CA ASN A 59 1.42 21.86 1.24
C ASN A 59 2.33 22.53 2.27
N ALA A 60 2.94 21.77 3.19
CA ALA A 60 3.89 22.29 4.17
C ALA A 60 5.18 22.79 3.51
N ILE A 61 5.63 22.11 2.45
CA ILE A 61 6.77 22.54 1.61
C ILE A 61 6.43 23.83 0.87
N ALA A 62 5.27 23.88 0.21
CA ALA A 62 4.90 24.99 -0.66
C ALA A 62 4.56 26.28 0.11
N ASN A 63 3.97 26.17 1.30
CA ASN A 63 3.44 27.33 2.03
C ASN A 63 4.28 27.74 3.23
N SER A 64 5.34 27.01 3.61
CA SER A 64 6.22 27.32 4.76
C SER A 64 5.48 27.62 6.08
N GLN A 65 4.27 27.07 6.25
CA GLN A 65 3.41 27.29 7.42
C GLN A 65 3.03 25.97 8.08
N GLU A 66 2.89 26.01 9.40
CA GLU A 66 2.40 24.90 10.21
C GLU A 66 1.01 24.46 9.73
N THR A 67 0.97 23.30 9.07
CA THR A 67 -0.28 22.64 8.73
C THR A 67 -0.66 21.70 9.88
N ASN A 68 -1.92 21.70 10.31
CA ASN A 68 -2.40 20.85 11.40
C ASN A 68 -2.01 19.36 11.19
N GLY A 69 -1.30 18.78 12.17
CA GLY A 69 -0.82 17.39 12.11
C GLY A 69 0.51 17.18 11.38
N VAL A 70 1.24 18.27 11.09
CA VAL A 70 2.60 18.25 10.54
C VAL A 70 3.59 18.69 11.62
N THR A 71 4.62 17.89 11.86
CA THR A 71 5.73 18.23 12.75
C THR A 71 6.95 18.59 11.90
N VAL A 72 7.41 19.83 12.02
CA VAL A 72 8.61 20.31 11.34
C VAL A 72 9.75 20.39 12.36
N VAL A 73 10.82 19.63 12.15
CA VAL A 73 11.99 19.61 13.04
C VAL A 73 13.22 20.05 12.27
N PRO A 74 14.00 21.05 12.75
CA PRO A 74 15.27 21.42 12.14
C PRO A 74 16.23 20.23 12.09
N GLY A 75 16.89 20.02 10.95
CA GLY A 75 17.83 18.93 10.75
C GLY A 75 18.97 19.33 9.83
N SER A 76 20.09 18.60 9.90
CA SER A 76 21.19 18.74 8.94
C SER A 76 21.55 17.39 8.35
N ILE A 77 21.77 17.35 7.04
CA ILE A 77 22.25 16.14 6.35
C ILE A 77 23.70 16.39 5.92
N PRO A 78 24.66 15.54 6.35
CA PRO A 78 26.05 15.67 5.94
C PRO A 78 26.19 15.37 4.45
N LEU A 79 26.86 16.26 3.71
CA LEU A 79 27.22 16.01 2.31
C LEU A 79 28.59 15.34 2.25
N LYS A 80 28.65 14.27 1.46
CA LYS A 80 29.90 13.63 1.06
C LYS A 80 30.12 13.88 -0.42
N ILE A 81 31.10 14.72 -0.74
CA ILE A 81 31.52 14.95 -2.12
C ILE A 81 32.62 13.94 -2.42
N TYR A 82 32.38 13.08 -3.42
CA TYR A 82 33.36 12.12 -3.91
C TYR A 82 34.05 12.68 -5.16
N SER A 83 35.37 12.48 -5.28
CA SER A 83 36.09 12.73 -6.53
C SER A 83 35.62 11.76 -7.63
N GLN A 84 35.87 12.08 -8.92
CA GLN A 84 35.56 11.17 -10.05
C GLN A 84 36.13 9.76 -9.88
N ASP A 85 37.29 9.63 -9.22
CA ASP A 85 37.92 8.33 -8.96
C ASP A 85 37.43 7.66 -7.64
N TYR A 86 36.45 8.26 -6.96
CA TYR A 86 35.88 7.87 -5.66
C TYR A 86 36.89 7.63 -4.53
N SER A 87 38.15 8.03 -4.72
CA SER A 87 39.29 7.72 -3.85
C SER A 87 39.45 8.69 -2.67
N LYS A 88 38.81 9.86 -2.73
CA LYS A 88 38.74 10.84 -1.64
C LYS A 88 37.34 11.41 -1.48
N SER A 89 36.87 11.47 -0.23
CA SER A 89 35.68 12.22 0.16
C SER A 89 36.05 13.43 0.99
N ILE A 90 35.47 14.59 0.69
CA ILE A 90 35.52 15.77 1.55
C ILE A 90 34.18 15.83 2.29
N GLU A 91 34.22 15.80 3.63
CA GLU A 91 33.04 16.10 4.45
C GLU A 91 32.90 17.62 4.52
N THR A 92 31.77 18.14 4.02
CA THR A 92 31.44 19.57 4.12
C THR A 92 30.53 19.82 5.32
N GLN A 93 30.36 21.09 5.70
CA GLN A 93 29.27 21.44 6.60
C GLN A 93 27.95 21.01 5.94
N GLY A 94 27.16 20.21 6.67
CA GLY A 94 25.95 19.59 6.13
C GLY A 94 24.94 20.64 5.65
N VAL A 95 24.05 20.23 4.74
CA VAL A 95 22.96 21.11 4.31
C VAL A 95 21.98 21.23 5.45
N GLN A 96 21.73 22.46 5.89
CA GLN A 96 20.69 22.75 6.87
C GLN A 96 19.32 22.70 6.19
N GLY A 97 18.34 22.19 6.92
CA GLY A 97 16.99 22.09 6.42
C GLY A 97 16.02 21.66 7.50
N ASN A 98 14.83 21.29 7.07
CA ASN A 98 13.73 20.90 7.91
C ASN A 98 13.30 19.48 7.56
N ILE A 99 13.13 18.65 8.59
CA ILE A 99 12.48 17.35 8.49
C ILE A 99 10.99 17.58 8.72
N ILE A 100 10.19 17.37 7.69
CA ILE A 100 8.73 17.47 7.74
C ILE A 100 8.18 16.06 7.97
N THR A 101 7.47 15.86 9.07
CA THR A 101 6.85 14.58 9.43
C THR A 101 5.33 14.73 9.52
N VAL A 102 4.60 13.83 8.88
CA VAL A 102 3.14 13.79 8.91
C VAL A 102 2.67 12.42 9.37
N LYS A 103 1.71 12.44 10.28
CA LYS A 103 1.03 11.25 10.80
C LYS A 103 -0.37 11.18 10.18
N ALA A 104 -0.71 10.04 9.58
CA ALA A 104 -2.03 9.81 8.99
C ALA A 104 -2.61 8.43 9.34
N GLY A 105 -3.93 8.39 9.50
CA GLY A 105 -4.70 7.18 9.82
C GLY A 105 -5.09 7.08 11.30
N ASP A 106 -6.37 6.79 11.57
CA ASP A 106 -6.93 6.78 12.94
C ASP A 106 -6.49 5.57 13.78
N ASN A 107 -6.43 4.37 13.16
CA ASN A 107 -6.17 3.10 13.87
C ASN A 107 -4.88 2.38 13.43
N ASN A 108 -4.24 2.86 12.36
CA ASN A 108 -3.03 2.25 11.81
C ASN A 108 -2.12 3.38 11.33
N GLU A 109 -1.48 4.04 12.30
CA GLU A 109 -0.72 5.26 12.12
C GLU A 109 0.39 5.05 11.08
N ILE A 110 0.31 5.81 10.00
CA ILE A 110 1.31 5.88 8.94
C ILE A 110 2.09 7.16 9.17
N ILE A 111 3.40 7.03 9.29
CA ILE A 111 4.32 8.16 9.46
C ILE A 111 5.09 8.33 8.17
N ILE A 112 4.98 9.50 7.55
CA ILE A 112 5.75 9.88 6.37
C ILE A 112 6.65 11.05 6.77
N SER A 113 7.93 10.95 6.48
CA SER A 113 8.91 12.00 6.76
C SER A 113 9.72 12.32 5.51
N THR A 114 9.99 13.60 5.27
CA THR A 114 10.86 14.07 4.21
C THR A 114 11.80 15.16 4.73
N PHE A 115 12.95 15.33 4.07
CA PHE A 115 13.89 16.41 4.35
C PHE A 115 13.84 17.44 3.24
N VAL A 116 13.78 18.72 3.63
CA VAL A 116 13.73 19.86 2.72
C VAL A 116 14.84 20.81 3.12
N THR A 117 15.69 21.18 2.16
CA THR A 117 16.77 22.14 2.39
C THR A 117 16.18 23.52 2.70
N GLY A 118 16.75 24.24 3.67
CA GLY A 118 16.44 25.66 3.85
C GLY A 118 17.09 26.48 2.75
N ASP A 119 16.39 27.50 2.25
CA ASP A 119 16.96 28.52 1.37
C ASP A 119 18.06 29.34 2.07
#